data_AF-A0A1E1MF75-F1
#
_entry.id   AF-A0A1E1MF75-F1
#
_cell.length_a   1.000
_cell.length_b   1.000
_cell.length_c   1.000
_cell.angle_alpha   90.00
_cell.angle_beta   90.00
_cell.angle_gamma   90.00
#
_symmetry.space_group_name_H-M   'P 1'
#
loop_
_entity.id
_entity.type
_entity.pdbx_description
1 polymer ?
#
loop_
_entity_poly.entity_id
_entity_poly.type
_entity_poly.pdbx_seq_one_letter_code
_entity_poly.pdbx_strand_id
1 'polypeptide(L)'
;MPSISPLIHDLRRRLALCFFHNSTTYARQNGYHSTTLTSIMGTLQTSRFQILHQKDSSPGTDYQELRALIYLLDVAIDDGLSSERDLSVKEEEERHNEDVEELGRQLDWIGSKIQTGGAAFFTRLDTKEALTLVQQRAVGMLRTRAKPKNAWYDVGEEKKVEEFEREKMGMASFLKKEPDGQS
;
A
#
# COMPACT_ATOMS: atom_id res chain seq x y z
N MET A 1 -8.41 -5.75 -16.90
CA MET A 1 -8.78 -5.22 -18.23
C MET A 1 -8.24 -3.81 -18.32
N PRO A 2 -7.17 -3.55 -19.08
CA PRO A 2 -6.70 -2.18 -19.29
C PRO A 2 -7.79 -1.41 -20.04
N SER A 3 -8.28 -0.31 -19.45
CA SER A 3 -9.28 0.54 -20.10
C SER A 3 -8.60 1.32 -21.22
N ILE A 4 -8.94 1.00 -22.46
CA ILE A 4 -8.33 1.53 -23.68
C ILE A 4 -8.62 3.05 -23.87
N SER A 5 -9.51 3.64 -23.06
CA SER A 5 -9.87 5.06 -23.13
C SER A 5 -9.86 5.74 -21.75
N PRO A 6 -9.26 6.95 -21.63
CA PRO A 6 -9.23 7.72 -20.39
C PRO A 6 -10.64 8.07 -19.87
N LEU A 7 -11.62 8.18 -20.77
CA LEU A 7 -13.01 8.43 -20.42
C LEU A 7 -13.63 7.27 -19.62
N ILE A 8 -13.33 6.03 -20.02
CA ILE A 8 -13.84 4.82 -19.35
C ILE A 8 -13.21 4.69 -17.97
N HIS A 9 -11.91 5.01 -17.86
CA HIS A 9 -11.20 5.03 -16.58
C HIS A 9 -11.83 6.03 -15.61
N ASP A 10 -12.01 7.27 -16.06
CA ASP A 10 -12.62 8.33 -15.27
C ASP A 10 -14.06 8.00 -14.83
N LEU A 11 -14.89 7.46 -15.74
CA LEU A 11 -16.25 7.01 -15.40
C LEU A 11 -16.23 5.92 -14.33
N ARG A 12 -15.39 4.89 -14.50
CA ARG A 12 -15.25 3.77 -13.56
C ARG A 12 -14.80 4.29 -12.20
N ARG A 13 -13.85 5.23 -12.17
CA ARG A 13 -13.35 5.88 -10.95
C ARG A 13 -14.43 6.67 -10.23
N ARG A 14 -15.18 7.51 -10.95
CA ARG A 14 -16.29 8.30 -10.38
C ARG A 14 -17.39 7.42 -9.79
N LEU A 15 -17.75 6.33 -10.48
CA LEU A 15 -18.70 5.35 -9.95
C LEU A 15 -18.16 4.70 -8.67
N ALA A 16 -16.88 4.29 -8.68
CA ALA A 16 -16.26 3.69 -7.50
C ALA A 16 -16.27 4.65 -6.29
N LEU A 17 -15.93 5.93 -6.50
CA LEU A 17 -16.00 6.96 -5.47
C LEU A 17 -17.42 7.17 -4.93
N CYS A 18 -18.44 7.12 -5.80
CA CYS A 18 -19.82 7.25 -5.35
C CYS A 18 -20.23 6.14 -4.39
N PHE A 19 -19.91 4.89 -4.72
CA PHE A 19 -20.28 3.74 -3.88
C PHE A 19 -19.41 3.62 -2.64
N PHE A 20 -18.12 3.97 -2.75
CA PHE A 20 -17.18 3.97 -1.64
C PHE A 20 -17.57 5.01 -0.58
N HIS A 21 -17.75 6.27 -0.98
CA HIS A 21 -18.17 7.35 -0.09
C HIS A 21 -19.68 7.35 0.23
N ASN A 22 -20.46 6.48 -0.42
CA ASN A 22 -21.92 6.48 -0.36
C ASN A 22 -22.53 7.86 -0.67
N SER A 23 -21.98 8.56 -1.67
CA SER A 23 -22.42 9.91 -2.06
C SER A 23 -22.42 10.07 -3.57
N THR A 24 -23.54 10.56 -4.11
CA THR A 24 -23.70 10.82 -5.56
C THR A 24 -22.97 12.08 -6.03
N THR A 25 -22.45 12.89 -5.11
CA THR A 25 -21.73 14.13 -5.43
C THR A 25 -20.50 13.86 -6.31
N TYR A 26 -19.82 12.73 -6.09
CA TYR A 26 -18.62 12.33 -6.83
C TYR A 26 -18.91 11.99 -8.31
N ALA A 27 -20.16 11.72 -8.69
CA ALA A 27 -20.52 11.45 -10.09
C ALA A 27 -20.40 12.72 -10.97
N ARG A 28 -20.64 13.89 -10.36
CA ARG A 28 -20.68 15.20 -11.03
C ARG A 28 -19.36 15.97 -10.93
N GLN A 29 -18.46 15.55 -10.05
CA GLN A 29 -17.14 16.15 -9.93
C GLN A 29 -16.27 15.73 -11.12
N ASN A 30 -15.35 16.61 -11.51
CA ASN A 30 -14.30 16.24 -12.45
C ASN A 30 -13.53 15.03 -11.88
N GLY A 31 -12.95 14.17 -12.73
CA GLY A 31 -11.74 13.42 -12.37
C GLY A 31 -10.67 14.42 -11.90
N TYR A 32 -9.40 14.14 -11.72
CA TYR A 32 -8.42 15.18 -11.26
C TYR A 32 -8.66 15.95 -9.93
N HIS A 33 -9.87 16.17 -9.39
CA HIS A 33 -10.11 16.90 -8.14
C HIS A 33 -11.21 16.26 -7.28
N SER A 34 -11.64 15.05 -7.63
CA SER A 34 -12.79 14.43 -6.96
C SER A 34 -12.50 13.85 -5.59
N THR A 35 -11.25 13.55 -5.21
CA THR A 35 -11.00 12.89 -3.92
C THR A 35 -9.59 13.15 -3.39
N THR A 36 -9.47 13.18 -2.06
CA THR A 36 -8.23 13.42 -1.31
C THR A 36 -7.97 12.22 -0.40
N LEU A 37 -6.71 11.97 -0.03
CA LEU A 37 -6.37 10.93 0.95
C LEU A 37 -7.18 11.09 2.25
N THR A 38 -7.38 12.32 2.72
CA THR A 38 -8.16 12.62 3.91
C THR A 38 -9.62 12.17 3.80
N SER A 39 -10.28 12.36 2.65
CA SER A 39 -11.67 11.90 2.47
C SER A 39 -11.74 10.38 2.44
N ILE A 40 -10.74 9.71 1.86
CA ILE A 40 -10.64 8.25 1.87
C ILE A 40 -10.49 7.74 3.31
N MET A 41 -9.52 8.27 4.06
CA MET A 41 -9.29 7.90 5.46
C MET A 41 -10.53 8.15 6.33
N GLY A 42 -11.22 9.29 6.15
CA GLY A 42 -12.47 9.58 6.85
C GLY A 42 -13.56 8.55 6.54
N THR A 43 -13.60 8.02 5.33
CA THR A 43 -14.56 6.97 4.93
C THR A 43 -14.22 5.62 5.55
N LEU A 44 -12.93 5.28 5.65
CA LEU A 44 -12.46 4.06 6.32
C LEU A 44 -12.77 4.02 7.82
N GLN A 45 -13.03 5.18 8.44
CA GLN A 45 -13.44 5.28 9.85
C GLN A 45 -14.94 5.09 10.06
N THR A 46 -15.73 5.06 8.98
CA THR A 46 -17.20 4.87 9.06
C THR A 46 -17.57 3.45 9.49
N SER A 47 -18.82 3.27 9.92
CA SER A 47 -19.34 1.97 10.36
C SER A 47 -19.25 0.86 9.32
N ARG A 48 -19.14 1.18 8.02
CA ARG A 48 -19.03 0.20 6.93
C ARG A 48 -17.72 -0.58 6.92
N PHE A 49 -16.68 -0.04 7.55
CA PHE A 49 -15.36 -0.67 7.67
C PHE A 49 -15.07 -1.18 9.09
N GLN A 50 -16.03 -1.02 10.01
CA GLN A 50 -15.91 -1.55 11.36
C GLN A 50 -16.19 -3.05 11.36
N ILE A 51 -15.22 -3.84 11.85
CA ILE A 51 -15.39 -5.29 11.99
C ILE A 51 -16.22 -5.57 13.25
N LEU A 52 -17.49 -5.87 13.04
CA LEU A 52 -18.42 -6.33 14.06
C LEU A 52 -18.39 -7.86 14.15
N HIS A 53 -18.21 -8.36 15.37
CA HIS A 53 -18.37 -9.77 15.69
C HIS A 53 -19.85 -10.10 15.83
N GLN A 54 -20.26 -11.23 15.23
CA GLN A 54 -21.62 -11.72 15.39
C GLN A 54 -21.90 -12.00 16.87
N LYS A 55 -22.94 -11.36 17.42
CA LYS A 55 -23.37 -11.56 18.79
C LYS A 55 -24.89 -11.72 18.82
N ASP A 56 -25.34 -12.83 19.41
CA ASP A 56 -26.72 -13.20 19.74
C ASP A 56 -27.78 -12.97 18.64
N SER A 57 -28.18 -11.71 18.39
CA SER A 57 -29.23 -11.30 17.43
C SER A 57 -28.80 -10.25 16.41
N SER A 58 -27.57 -9.73 16.49
CA SER A 58 -27.07 -8.77 15.50
C SER A 58 -26.31 -9.50 14.39
N PRO A 59 -26.60 -9.23 13.10
CA PRO A 59 -25.79 -9.75 12.01
C PRO A 59 -24.34 -9.25 12.22
N GLY A 60 -23.38 -10.17 12.09
CA GLY A 60 -21.96 -9.81 12.09
C GLY A 60 -21.58 -9.05 10.83
N THR A 61 -20.29 -8.77 10.68
CA THR A 61 -19.76 -8.13 9.46
C THR A 61 -20.11 -8.93 8.21
N ASP A 62 -20.68 -8.27 7.20
CA ASP A 62 -20.78 -8.82 5.85
C ASP A 62 -19.43 -8.66 5.14
N TYR A 63 -18.67 -9.77 5.11
CA TYR A 63 -17.36 -9.80 4.49
C TYR A 63 -17.43 -9.70 2.96
N GLN A 64 -18.55 -10.05 2.32
CA GLN A 64 -18.70 -9.87 0.88
C GLN A 64 -18.87 -8.39 0.54
N GLU A 65 -19.69 -7.67 1.31
CA GLU A 65 -19.84 -6.22 1.15
C GLU A 65 -18.51 -5.50 1.45
N LEU A 66 -17.85 -5.85 2.55
CA LEU A 66 -16.55 -5.27 2.90
C LEU A 66 -15.52 -5.47 1.78
N ARG A 67 -15.43 -6.70 1.23
CA ARG A 67 -14.55 -7.00 0.10
C ARG A 67 -14.89 -6.18 -1.14
N ALA A 68 -16.17 -6.02 -1.46
CA ALA A 68 -16.59 -5.18 -2.57
C ALA A 68 -16.14 -3.72 -2.37
N LEU A 69 -16.27 -3.19 -1.16
CA LEU A 69 -15.81 -1.84 -0.82
C LEU A 69 -14.29 -1.67 -0.95
N ILE A 70 -13.53 -2.69 -0.58
CA ILE A 70 -12.07 -2.70 -0.74
C ILE A 70 -11.68 -2.66 -2.22
N TYR A 71 -12.36 -3.42 -3.09
CA TYR A 71 -12.10 -3.32 -4.53
C TYR A 71 -12.57 -2.00 -5.14
N LEU A 72 -13.65 -1.40 -4.63
CA LEU A 72 -14.06 -0.06 -5.03
C LEU A 72 -12.99 0.97 -4.64
N LEU A 73 -12.34 0.82 -3.49
CA LEU A 73 -11.20 1.64 -3.11
C LEU A 73 -10.03 1.48 -4.09
N ASP A 74 -9.67 0.25 -4.48
CA ASP A 74 -8.61 -0.01 -5.47
C ASP A 74 -8.88 0.73 -6.78
N VAL A 75 -10.11 0.62 -7.29
CA VAL A 75 -10.56 1.29 -8.51
C VAL A 75 -10.59 2.81 -8.36
N ALA A 76 -10.91 3.32 -7.18
CA ALA A 76 -10.88 4.75 -6.90
C ALA A 76 -9.45 5.31 -6.90
N ILE A 77 -8.46 4.51 -6.50
CA ILE A 77 -7.04 4.89 -6.44
C ILE A 77 -6.31 4.70 -7.79
N ASP A 78 -6.76 3.74 -8.62
CA ASP A 78 -6.12 3.10 -9.79
C ASP A 78 -5.12 3.92 -10.64
N ASP A 79 -5.28 5.23 -10.89
CA ASP A 79 -4.27 6.04 -11.63
C ASP A 79 -4.24 7.54 -11.25
N GLY A 80 -4.77 7.95 -10.11
CA GLY A 80 -4.72 9.40 -9.82
C GLY A 80 -5.56 9.84 -8.65
N LEU A 81 -4.97 9.74 -7.47
CA LEU A 81 -5.17 10.80 -6.49
C LEU A 81 -4.34 11.99 -6.94
N SER A 82 -5.04 13.00 -7.43
CA SER A 82 -4.41 14.30 -7.63
C SER A 82 -4.16 14.88 -6.25
N SER A 83 -2.90 15.03 -5.91
CA SER A 83 -2.54 15.80 -4.73
C SER A 83 -2.86 17.26 -5.02
N GLU A 84 -3.65 17.89 -4.16
CA GLU A 84 -3.83 19.36 -4.17
C GLU A 84 -2.53 20.07 -3.76
N ARG A 85 -1.55 19.32 -3.25
CA ARG A 85 -0.26 19.81 -2.79
C ARG A 85 0.76 19.86 -3.92
N ASP A 86 1.65 20.85 -3.84
CA ASP A 86 2.81 20.96 -4.71
C ASP A 86 3.90 20.01 -4.22
N LEU A 87 3.93 18.82 -4.81
CA LEU A 87 4.92 17.79 -4.51
C LEU A 87 6.35 18.17 -4.92
N SER A 88 6.57 19.35 -5.54
CA SER A 88 7.92 19.90 -5.72
C SER A 88 8.50 20.46 -4.43
N VAL A 89 7.64 20.82 -3.46
CA VAL A 89 8.04 21.29 -2.13
C VAL A 89 8.27 20.09 -1.23
N LYS A 90 9.51 19.95 -0.74
CA LYS A 90 9.94 18.81 0.10
C LYS A 90 9.03 18.57 1.32
N GLU A 91 8.61 19.63 2.01
CA GLU A 91 7.74 19.51 3.18
C GLU A 91 6.34 18.97 2.84
N GLU A 92 5.79 19.38 1.69
CA GLU A 92 4.47 18.91 1.24
C GLU A 92 4.53 17.48 0.71
N GLU A 93 5.63 17.11 0.06
CA GLU A 93 5.95 15.75 -0.34
C GLU A 93 6.07 14.80 0.86
N GLU A 94 6.77 15.22 1.92
CA GLU A 94 6.90 14.46 3.17
C GLU A 94 5.54 14.23 3.82
N ARG A 95 4.70 15.27 3.95
CA ARG A 95 3.33 15.14 4.47
C ARG A 95 2.45 14.24 3.62
N HIS A 96 2.57 14.31 2.30
CA HIS A 96 1.84 13.42 1.39
C HIS A 96 2.25 11.96 1.61
N ASN A 97 3.54 11.68 1.74
CA ASN A 97 4.02 10.33 2.01
C ASN A 97 3.59 9.83 3.40
N GLU A 98 3.55 10.69 4.42
CA GLU A 98 3.00 10.35 5.74
C GLU A 98 1.51 9.99 5.67
N ASP A 99 0.71 10.74 4.91
CA ASP A 99 -0.72 10.45 4.70
C ASP A 99 -0.93 9.10 3.97
N VAL A 100 -0.08 8.79 2.99
CA VAL A 100 -0.10 7.49 2.30
C VAL A 100 0.27 6.35 3.25
N GLU A 101 1.24 6.55 4.14
CA GLU A 101 1.59 5.57 5.16
C GLU A 101 0.47 5.39 6.20
N GLU A 102 -0.23 6.46 6.57
CA GLU A 102 -1.38 6.41 7.47
C GLU A 102 -2.55 5.63 6.84
N LEU A 103 -2.86 5.87 5.56
CA LEU A 103 -3.82 5.07 4.81
C LEU A 103 -3.44 3.58 4.86
N GLY A 104 -2.15 3.27 4.65
CA GLY A 104 -1.64 1.91 4.75
C GLY A 104 -1.80 1.28 6.13
N ARG A 105 -1.60 2.07 7.22
CA ARG A 105 -1.81 1.63 8.60
C ARG A 105 -3.29 1.38 8.91
N GLN A 106 -4.20 2.21 8.40
CA GLN A 106 -5.64 2.03 8.61
C GLN A 106 -6.16 0.76 7.94
N LEU A 107 -5.73 0.48 6.70
CA LEU A 107 -6.10 -0.76 6.01
C LEU A 107 -5.56 -2.00 6.72
N ASP A 108 -4.32 -1.96 7.21
CA ASP A 108 -3.73 -3.04 8.01
C ASP A 108 -4.47 -3.23 9.34
N TRP A 109 -4.83 -2.13 10.02
CA TRP A 109 -5.61 -2.18 11.25
C TRP A 109 -6.97 -2.85 11.03
N ILE A 110 -7.70 -2.53 9.95
CA ILE A 110 -8.96 -3.21 9.60
C ILE A 110 -8.69 -4.71 9.38
N GLY A 111 -7.67 -5.05 8.60
CA GLY A 111 -7.29 -6.44 8.31
C GLY A 111 -6.90 -7.24 9.55
N SER A 112 -6.30 -6.59 10.55
CA SER A 112 -5.91 -7.21 11.83
C SER A 112 -7.12 -7.67 12.66
N LYS A 113 -8.29 -7.01 12.49
CA LYS A 113 -9.53 -7.36 13.20
C LYS A 113 -10.27 -8.54 12.57
N ILE A 114 -9.94 -8.90 11.33
CA ILE A 114 -10.56 -10.02 10.63
C ILE A 114 -9.96 -11.35 11.13
N GLN A 115 -10.77 -12.12 11.85
CA GLN A 115 -10.43 -13.46 12.33
C GLN A 115 -10.81 -14.53 11.30
N THR A 116 -9.80 -15.11 10.65
CA THR A 116 -9.93 -16.18 9.65
C THR A 116 -10.07 -17.55 10.32
N GLY A 117 -11.01 -17.71 11.25
CA GLY A 117 -11.26 -18.99 11.93
C GLY A 117 -12.74 -19.36 11.90
N GLY A 118 -13.03 -20.66 11.84
CA GLY A 118 -14.40 -21.21 11.92
C GLY A 118 -15.20 -21.14 10.62
N ALA A 119 -16.54 -21.17 10.74
CA ALA A 119 -17.46 -21.07 9.62
C ALA A 119 -17.29 -19.72 8.89
N ALA A 120 -17.39 -19.74 7.55
CA ALA A 120 -17.06 -18.62 6.65
C ALA A 120 -15.57 -18.21 6.60
N PHE A 121 -14.66 -19.13 6.95
CA PHE A 121 -13.20 -18.98 6.80
C PHE A 121 -12.80 -18.37 5.44
N PHE A 122 -13.32 -18.94 4.35
CA PHE A 122 -12.93 -18.58 2.99
C PHE A 122 -13.23 -17.11 2.66
N THR A 123 -14.44 -16.63 2.93
CA THR A 123 -14.82 -15.23 2.66
C THR A 123 -14.00 -14.25 3.49
N ARG A 124 -13.69 -14.60 4.74
CA ARG A 124 -12.84 -13.76 5.62
C ARG A 124 -11.40 -13.72 5.14
N LEU A 125 -10.86 -14.86 4.71
CA LEU A 125 -9.52 -14.96 4.13
C LEU A 125 -9.42 -14.13 2.85
N ASP A 126 -10.33 -14.32 1.89
CA ASP A 126 -10.42 -13.55 0.64
C ASP A 126 -10.45 -12.04 0.90
N THR A 127 -11.21 -11.61 1.91
CA THR A 127 -11.34 -10.19 2.27
C THR A 127 -10.03 -9.63 2.84
N LYS A 128 -9.35 -10.43 3.67
CA LYS A 128 -8.06 -10.05 4.26
C LYS A 128 -6.95 -9.98 3.19
N GLU A 129 -6.95 -10.91 2.24
CA GLU A 129 -6.06 -10.89 1.09
C GLU A 129 -6.34 -9.67 0.20
N ALA A 130 -7.60 -9.36 -0.08
CA ALA A 130 -7.97 -8.15 -0.81
C ALA A 130 -7.47 -6.87 -0.12
N LEU A 131 -7.62 -6.76 1.22
CA LEU A 131 -7.06 -5.63 1.98
C LEU A 131 -5.56 -5.49 1.79
N THR A 132 -4.84 -6.61 1.91
CA THR A 132 -3.38 -6.64 1.80
C THR A 132 -2.92 -6.19 0.42
N LEU A 133 -3.57 -6.70 -0.63
CA LEU A 133 -3.26 -6.34 -2.02
C LEU A 133 -3.51 -4.86 -2.30
N VAL A 134 -4.68 -4.35 -1.89
CA VAL A 134 -5.05 -2.94 -2.11
C VAL A 134 -4.15 -2.01 -1.29
N GLN A 135 -3.80 -2.38 -0.06
CA GLN A 135 -2.84 -1.64 0.76
C GLN A 135 -1.47 -1.55 0.08
N GLN A 136 -0.90 -2.68 -0.34
CA GLN A 136 0.40 -2.71 -1.00
C GLN A 136 0.39 -1.89 -2.29
N ARG A 137 -0.68 -2.00 -3.08
CA ARG A 137 -0.84 -1.26 -4.32
C ARG A 137 -0.99 0.24 -4.07
N ALA A 138 -1.89 0.64 -3.16
CA ALA A 138 -2.10 2.04 -2.82
C ALA A 138 -0.82 2.70 -2.31
N VAL A 139 -0.12 2.06 -1.37
CA VAL A 139 1.16 2.59 -0.84
C VAL A 139 2.24 2.61 -1.92
N GLY A 140 2.32 1.57 -2.77
CA GLY A 140 3.32 1.50 -3.84
C GLY A 140 3.10 2.52 -4.96
N MET A 141 1.84 2.85 -5.27
CA MET A 141 1.48 3.76 -6.35
C MET A 141 1.46 5.23 -5.93
N LEU A 142 0.99 5.53 -4.72
CA LEU A 142 0.75 6.90 -4.28
C LEU A 142 1.96 7.58 -3.66
N ARG A 143 2.94 6.78 -3.22
CA ARG A 143 4.16 7.27 -2.62
C ARG A 143 5.09 7.83 -3.69
N THR A 144 5.57 9.05 -3.51
CA THR A 144 6.44 9.73 -4.50
C THR A 144 7.86 9.15 -4.52
N ARG A 145 8.36 8.73 -3.35
CA ARG A 145 9.71 8.19 -3.17
C ARG A 145 9.64 6.80 -2.56
N ALA A 146 10.44 5.86 -3.04
CA ALA A 146 10.54 4.53 -2.43
C ALA A 146 10.81 4.64 -0.91
N LYS A 147 10.17 3.77 -0.11
CA LYS A 147 10.37 3.75 1.34
C LYS A 147 11.86 3.70 1.65
N PRO A 148 12.41 4.63 2.46
CA PRO A 148 13.79 4.50 2.88
C PRO A 148 13.92 3.11 3.50
N LYS A 149 14.81 2.29 2.93
CA LYS A 149 15.07 0.96 3.46
C LYS A 149 15.46 1.20 4.91
N ASN A 150 14.67 0.67 5.84
CA ASN A 150 14.95 0.78 7.26
C ASN A 150 16.46 0.50 7.47
N ALA A 151 17.18 1.42 8.09
CA ALA A 151 18.64 1.38 8.27
C ALA A 151 19.15 0.22 9.14
N TRP A 152 18.31 -0.77 9.46
CA TRP A 152 18.74 -2.01 10.13
C TRP A 152 19.64 -2.87 9.23
N TYR A 153 19.55 -2.72 7.91
CA TYR A 153 20.43 -3.41 6.95
C TYR A 153 21.68 -2.58 6.56
N ASP A 154 21.79 -1.35 7.07
CA ASP A 154 22.86 -0.40 6.73
C ASP A 154 24.02 -0.44 7.74
N VAL A 155 23.82 -1.09 8.88
CA VAL A 155 24.87 -1.40 9.88
C VAL A 155 25.93 -2.38 9.32
N GLY A 156 25.75 -2.86 8.09
CA GLY A 156 26.64 -3.80 7.42
C GLY A 156 27.51 -3.20 6.31
N GLU A 157 27.31 -1.94 5.87
CA GLU A 157 28.11 -1.41 4.76
C GLU A 157 29.56 -1.14 5.17
N GLU A 158 29.82 -0.60 6.37
CA GLU A 158 31.18 -0.43 6.89
C GLU A 158 31.91 -1.77 7.05
N LYS A 159 31.23 -2.79 7.58
CA LYS A 159 31.78 -4.16 7.70
C LYS A 159 32.02 -4.82 6.34
N LYS A 160 31.15 -4.60 5.35
CA LYS A 160 31.33 -5.12 3.99
C LYS A 160 32.48 -4.45 3.26
N VAL A 161 32.70 -3.16 3.48
CA VAL A 161 33.86 -2.44 2.92
C VAL A 161 35.15 -2.99 3.55
N GLU A 162 35.19 -3.15 4.87
CA GLU A 162 36.35 -3.75 5.57
C GLU A 162 36.62 -5.22 5.18
N GLU A 163 35.58 -6.03 5.03
CA GLU A 163 35.66 -7.44 4.62
C GLU A 163 36.14 -7.54 3.16
N PHE A 164 35.62 -6.69 2.27
CA PHE A 164 36.04 -6.62 0.87
C PHE A 164 37.50 -6.15 0.71
N GLU A 165 37.96 -5.23 1.56
CA GLU A 165 39.38 -4.84 1.60
C GLU A 165 40.29 -5.94 2.14
N ARG A 166 39.85 -6.68 3.18
CA ARG A 166 40.58 -7.87 3.66
C ARG A 166 40.65 -8.96 2.62
N GLU A 167 39.57 -9.23 1.89
CA GLU A 167 39.56 -10.21 0.80
C GLU A 167 40.49 -9.80 -0.35
N LYS A 168 40.51 -8.52 -0.73
CA LYS A 168 41.48 -7.98 -1.69
C LYS A 168 42.92 -8.14 -1.21
N MET A 169 43.20 -7.85 0.06
CA MET A 169 44.54 -8.04 0.64
C MET A 169 44.93 -9.53 0.70
N GLY A 170 43.99 -10.41 1.01
CA GLY A 170 44.16 -11.87 0.94
C GLY A 170 44.54 -12.32 -0.46
N MET A 171 43.73 -11.95 -1.47
CA MET A 171 43.99 -12.29 -2.88
C MET A 171 45.33 -11.73 -3.39
N ALA A 172 45.70 -10.51 -3.00
CA ALA A 172 47.01 -9.94 -3.35
C ALA A 172 48.19 -10.72 -2.73
N SER A 173 47.98 -11.33 -1.56
CA SER A 173 48.96 -12.19 -0.89
C SER A 173 49.11 -13.55 -1.57
N PHE A 174 48.01 -14.11 -2.11
CA PHE A 174 48.02 -15.34 -2.89
C PHE A 174 48.71 -15.17 -4.25
N LEU A 175 48.51 -14.02 -4.92
CA LEU A 175 49.16 -13.72 -6.20
C LEU A 175 50.67 -13.42 -6.07
N LYS A 176 51.15 -13.06 -4.88
CA LYS A 176 52.58 -12.84 -4.60
C LYS A 176 53.35 -14.12 -4.28
N LYS A 177 52.65 -15.24 -4.05
CA LYS A 177 53.29 -16.52 -3.74
C LYS A 177 53.37 -17.36 -5.02
N GLU A 178 54.42 -17.14 -5.81
CA GLU A 178 54.78 -18.07 -6.88
C GLU A 178 55.20 -19.43 -6.26
N PRO A 179 54.97 -20.56 -6.97
CA PRO A 179 55.30 -21.88 -6.47
C PRO A 179 56.82 -22.05 -6.42
N ASP A 180 57.37 -22.12 -5.21
CA ASP A 180 58.72 -22.66 -5.00
C ASP A 180 58.71 -24.13 -5.44
N GLY A 181 59.32 -24.37 -6.60
CA GLY A 181 59.60 -25.71 -7.08
C GLY A 181 60.10 -25.75 -8.51
N GLN A 182 61.40 -25.47 -8.71
CA GLN A 182 62.28 -26.31 -9.54
C GLN A 182 63.75 -25.85 -9.49
N SER A 183 64.58 -26.57 -8.73
CA SER A 183 65.84 -27.20 -9.19
C SER A 183 66.30 -28.23 -8.17
#